data_AF-A0AA38EC87-F1
#
_entry.id   AF-A0AA38EC87-F1
#
_cell.length_a   1.000
_cell.length_b   1.000
_cell.length_c   1.000
_cell.angle_alpha   90.00
_cell.angle_beta   90.00
_cell.angle_gamma   90.00
#
_symmetry.space_group_name_H-M   'P 1'
#
loop_
_entity.id
_entity.type
_entity.pdbx_description
1 polymer ?
#
loop_
_entity_poly.entity_id
_entity_poly.type
_entity_poly.pdbx_seq_one_letter_code
_entity_poly.pdbx_strand_id
1 'polypeptide(L)'
;MYEYQVKVRDKVYLWGSAGISVNLEWPLLLSVRNDLAGDPVTLTSETVLGGPGKTIGTLLPGECYTTPLLGLRGVAATCVGDTNVACTIISPHLSPPLPA
;
A
#
# COMPACT_ATOMS: atom_id res chain seq x y z
N MET A 1 6.31 -9.75 -10.18
CA MET A 1 5.45 -9.61 -8.98
C MET A 1 6.38 -9.75 -7.78
N TYR A 2 6.33 -8.82 -6.84
CA TYR A 2 7.16 -8.86 -5.63
C TYR A 2 6.25 -8.98 -4.42
N GLU A 3 6.48 -9.99 -3.59
CA GLU A 3 5.65 -10.32 -2.43
C GLU A 3 6.47 -10.18 -1.15
N TYR A 4 5.86 -9.64 -0.11
CA TYR A 4 6.45 -9.50 1.21
C TYR A 4 5.36 -9.44 2.27
N GLN A 5 5.74 -9.67 3.53
CA GLN A 5 4.86 -9.51 4.68
C GLN A 5 5.37 -8.38 5.57
N VAL A 6 4.43 -7.61 6.11
CA VAL A 6 4.72 -6.52 7.04
C VAL A 6 3.97 -6.78 8.33
N LYS A 7 4.70 -6.84 9.45
CA LYS A 7 4.07 -6.80 10.77
C LYS A 7 3.69 -5.36 11.09
N VAL A 8 2.41 -5.10 11.20
CA VAL A 8 1.86 -3.79 11.57
C VAL A 8 1.74 -3.75 13.09
N ARG A 9 2.38 -2.75 13.69
CA ARG A 9 2.25 -2.34 15.09
C ARG A 9 2.39 -0.83 15.09
N ASP A 10 1.40 -0.13 15.64
CA ASP A 10 1.26 1.32 15.45
C ASP A 10 1.20 1.67 13.94
N LYS A 11 1.86 2.76 13.51
CA LYS A 11 1.95 3.17 12.10
C LYS A 11 3.19 2.59 11.43
N VAL A 12 2.99 1.82 10.36
CA VAL A 12 4.07 1.24 9.54
C VAL A 12 3.80 1.50 8.06
N TYR A 13 4.86 1.75 7.27
CA TYR A 13 4.74 1.83 5.81
C TYR A 13 4.66 0.43 5.20
N LEU A 14 3.58 0.16 4.47
CA LEU A 14 3.45 -1.02 3.63
C LEU A 14 4.22 -0.86 2.32
N TRP A 15 4.34 0.38 1.82
CA TRP A 15 5.18 0.74 0.69
C TRP A 15 5.66 2.19 0.85
N GLY A 16 6.86 2.48 0.36
CA GLY A 16 7.45 3.81 0.41
C GLY A 16 7.87 4.23 1.82
N SER A 17 8.02 5.54 2.05
CA SER A 17 8.35 6.08 3.37
C SER A 17 8.15 7.60 3.44
N ALA A 18 8.22 8.15 4.67
CA ALA A 18 8.27 9.60 4.89
C ALA A 18 9.51 10.28 4.26
N GLY A 19 10.61 9.53 4.08
CA GLY A 19 11.86 10.05 3.52
C GLY A 19 11.86 10.13 1.99
N ILE A 20 10.85 9.58 1.32
CA ILE A 20 10.73 9.68 -0.13
C ILE A 20 10.25 11.09 -0.49
N SER A 21 11.09 11.82 -1.24
CA SER A 21 10.88 13.21 -1.64
C SER A 21 10.24 13.38 -3.01
N VAL A 22 9.91 12.28 -3.70
CA VAL A 22 9.25 12.29 -5.02
C VAL A 22 8.03 11.37 -5.01
N ASN A 23 6.98 11.73 -5.74
CA ASN A 23 5.87 10.79 -5.96
C ASN A 23 6.30 9.75 -7.00
N LEU A 24 5.77 8.53 -6.90
CA LEU A 24 5.98 7.52 -7.93
C LEU A 24 5.24 7.92 -9.21
N GLU A 25 5.95 7.90 -10.34
CA GLU A 25 5.40 8.22 -11.66
C GLU A 25 5.04 6.97 -12.49
N TRP A 26 5.46 5.78 -12.03
CA TRP A 26 5.15 4.52 -12.69
C TRP A 26 3.85 3.90 -12.15
N PRO A 27 2.96 3.34 -12.99
CA PRO A 27 1.66 2.81 -12.57
C PRO A 27 1.78 1.42 -11.92
N LEU A 28 2.54 1.32 -10.82
CA LEU A 28 2.55 0.12 -9.98
C LEU A 28 1.24 0.03 -9.17
N LEU A 29 0.80 -1.19 -8.92
CA LEU A 29 -0.29 -1.47 -7.99
C LEU A 29 0.27 -2.12 -6.73
N LEU A 30 -0.26 -1.72 -5.57
CA LEU A 30 -0.06 -2.40 -4.30
C LEU A 30 -1.34 -3.16 -3.94
N SER A 31 -1.24 -4.48 -3.87
CA SER A 31 -2.27 -5.33 -3.27
C SER A 31 -1.91 -5.61 -1.82
N VAL A 32 -2.89 -5.47 -0.95
CA VAL A 32 -2.76 -5.60 0.50
C VAL A 32 -3.81 -6.59 0.97
N ARG A 33 -3.41 -7.60 1.73
CA ARG A 33 -4.31 -8.58 2.34
C ARG A 33 -4.02 -8.67 3.83
N ASN A 34 -5.07 -8.46 4.64
CA ASN A 34 -4.97 -8.64 6.08
C ASN A 34 -5.02 -10.13 6.43
N ASP A 35 -4.30 -10.52 7.48
CA ASP A 35 -4.37 -11.88 8.01
C ASP A 35 -5.81 -12.22 8.44
N LEU A 36 -6.18 -13.50 8.34
CA LEU A 36 -7.51 -13.98 8.71
C LEU A 36 -7.75 -13.90 10.22
N ALA A 37 -6.69 -14.08 11.02
CA ALA A 37 -6.72 -13.98 12.48
C ALA A 37 -6.16 -12.64 12.99
N GLY A 38 -6.00 -11.66 12.10
CA GLY A 38 -5.45 -10.35 12.41
C GLY A 38 -6.44 -9.38 13.04
N ASP A 39 -5.95 -8.21 13.45
CA ASP A 39 -6.76 -7.06 13.82
C ASP A 39 -7.20 -6.25 12.58
N PRO A 40 -8.28 -5.46 12.65
CA PRO A 40 -8.61 -4.48 11.62
C PRO A 40 -7.45 -3.50 11.36
N VAL A 41 -7.14 -3.26 10.08
CA VAL A 41 -6.03 -2.40 9.65
C VAL A 41 -6.55 -1.18 8.90
N THR A 42 -6.28 0.01 9.41
CA THR A 42 -6.58 1.26 8.69
C THR A 42 -5.43 1.60 7.75
N LEU A 43 -5.75 1.81 6.47
CA LEU A 43 -4.81 2.17 5.41
C LEU A 43 -4.86 3.68 5.15
N THR A 44 -3.68 4.27 4.94
CA THR A 44 -3.49 5.68 4.59
C THR A 44 -2.51 5.81 3.43
N SER A 45 -2.71 6.79 2.55
CA SER A 45 -1.80 7.14 1.47
C SER A 45 -1.18 8.51 1.71
N GLU A 46 0.07 8.69 1.30
CA GLU A 46 0.80 9.95 1.42
C GLU A 46 1.34 10.42 0.07
N THR A 47 1.39 11.74 -0.12
CA THR A 47 2.06 12.41 -1.25
C THR A 47 3.20 13.29 -0.73
N VAL A 48 4.09 13.73 -1.61
CA VAL A 48 5.21 14.62 -1.24
C VAL A 48 4.79 16.01 -0.77
N LEU A 49 3.56 16.45 -1.07
CA LEU A 49 3.05 17.76 -0.65
C LEU A 49 2.92 17.89 0.88
N GLY A 50 3.03 16.78 1.61
CA GLY A 50 2.94 16.75 3.07
C GLY A 50 1.50 16.83 3.57
N GLY A 51 1.35 16.83 4.90
CA GLY A 51 0.05 16.81 5.58
C GLY A 51 -0.34 15.43 6.14
N PRO A 52 -1.48 15.34 6.85
CA PRO A 52 -1.99 14.07 7.34
C PRO A 52 -2.30 13.17 6.13
N GLY A 53 -1.77 11.95 6.14
CA GLY A 53 -2.02 10.97 5.07
C GLY A 53 -3.53 10.81 4.84
N LYS A 54 -3.93 10.68 3.57
CA LYS A 54 -5.34 10.47 3.20
C LYS A 54 -5.75 9.06 3.60
N THR A 55 -6.78 8.94 4.43
CA THR A 55 -7.38 7.64 4.75
C THR A 55 -7.97 7.00 3.51
N ILE A 56 -7.57 5.76 3.25
CA ILE A 56 -8.09 4.92 2.18
C ILE A 56 -9.33 4.18 2.70
N GLY A 57 -9.21 3.56 3.88
CA GLY A 57 -10.25 2.76 4.51
C GLY A 57 -9.68 1.82 5.56
N THR A 58 -10.53 0.96 6.13
CA THR A 58 -10.13 -0.08 7.09
C THR A 58 -10.37 -1.45 6.47
N LEU A 59 -9.34 -2.29 6.50
CA LEU A 59 -9.36 -3.69 6.09
C LEU A 59 -9.68 -4.56 7.28
N LEU A 60 -10.80 -5.29 7.23
CA LEU A 60 -11.14 -6.30 8.22
C LEU A 60 -10.27 -7.56 8.05
N PRO A 61 -10.26 -8.48 9.03
CA PRO A 61 -9.48 -9.69 8.95
C PRO A 61 -9.88 -10.54 7.73
N GLY A 62 -8.87 -11.03 6.99
CA GLY A 62 -9.05 -11.79 5.75
C GLY A 62 -9.41 -10.97 4.51
N GLU A 63 -9.73 -9.68 4.64
CA GLU A 63 -10.04 -8.82 3.49
C GLU A 63 -8.79 -8.44 2.69
N CYS A 64 -9.03 -8.02 1.45
CA CYS A 64 -7.99 -7.53 0.55
C CYS A 64 -8.41 -6.24 -0.13
N TYR A 65 -7.42 -5.41 -0.43
CA TYR A 65 -7.59 -4.17 -1.16
C TYR A 65 -6.40 -3.90 -2.06
N THR A 66 -6.66 -3.36 -3.24
CA THR A 66 -5.63 -3.02 -4.22
C THR A 66 -5.72 -1.54 -4.57
N THR A 67 -4.58 -0.86 -4.56
CA THR A 67 -4.50 0.58 -4.82
C THR A 67 -3.38 0.92 -5.80
N PRO A 68 -3.58 1.89 -6.72
CA PRO A 68 -2.49 2.40 -7.54
C PRO A 68 -1.51 3.20 -6.67
N LEU A 69 -0.21 3.06 -6.96
CA LEU A 69 0.86 3.81 -6.31
C LEU A 69 1.22 5.10 -7.05
N LEU A 70 0.69 5.30 -8.26
CA LEU A 70 0.90 6.50 -9.07
C LEU A 70 0.51 7.76 -8.28
N GLY A 71 1.44 8.72 -8.21
CA GLY A 71 1.23 9.97 -7.49
C GLY A 71 1.41 9.88 -5.98
N LEU A 72 1.81 8.72 -5.44
CA LEU A 72 2.04 8.52 -4.00
C LEU A 72 3.53 8.44 -3.69
N ARG A 73 3.91 8.86 -2.48
CA ARG A 73 5.24 8.60 -1.89
C ARG A 73 5.24 7.43 -0.90
N GLY A 74 4.06 7.06 -0.40
CA GLY A 74 3.93 5.99 0.57
C GLY A 74 2.50 5.56 0.82
N VAL A 75 2.35 4.31 1.24
CA VAL A 75 1.11 3.74 1.77
C VAL A 75 1.45 3.18 3.14
N ALA A 76 0.71 3.59 4.17
CA ALA A 76 0.92 3.17 5.54
C ALA A 76 -0.32 2.49 6.11
N ALA A 77 -0.09 1.63 7.09
CA ALA A 77 -1.08 0.88 7.82
C ALA A 77 -0.97 1.18 9.33
N THR A 78 -2.12 1.17 10.01
CA THR A 78 -2.21 1.23 11.46
C THR A 78 -3.19 0.20 12.00
N CYS A 79 -2.85 -0.44 13.10
CA CYS A 79 -3.75 -1.33 13.86
C CYS A 79 -3.63 -1.05 15.37
N VAL A 80 -4.59 -1.56 16.15
CA VAL A 80 -4.62 -1.36 17.61
C VAL A 80 -3.66 -2.31 18.34
N GLY A 81 -3.70 -3.60 18.02
CA GLY A 81 -2.75 -4.59 18.52
C GLY A 81 -1.61 -4.81 17.53
N ASP A 82 -1.47 -6.04 17.08
CA ASP A 82 -0.51 -6.43 16.07
C ASP A 82 -1.10 -7.39 15.03
N THR A 83 -0.81 -7.15 13.76
CA THR A 83 -1.27 -8.01 12.67
C THR A 83 -0.24 -8.08 11.56
N ASN A 84 -0.21 -9.22 10.86
CA ASN A 84 0.60 -9.36 9.66
C ASN A 84 -0.25 -9.01 8.45
N VAL A 85 0.34 -8.26 7.54
CA VAL A 85 -0.29 -7.88 6.28
C VAL A 85 0.57 -8.39 5.15
N ALA A 86 -0.03 -9.17 4.24
CA ALA A 86 0.62 -9.60 3.02
C ALA A 86 0.51 -8.48 1.97
N CYS A 87 1.64 -8.11 1.39
CA CYS A 87 1.74 -7.06 0.39
C CYS A 87 2.29 -7.64 -0.91
N THR A 88 1.77 -7.14 -2.03
CA THR A 88 2.22 -7.51 -3.36
C THR A 88 2.33 -6.27 -4.24
N ILE A 89 3.50 -6.07 -4.84
CA ILE A 89 3.71 -5.08 -5.89
C ILE A 89 3.52 -5.75 -7.25
N ILE A 90 2.53 -5.23 -7.99
CA ILE A 90 2.18 -5.68 -9.33
C ILE A 90 2.61 -4.59 -10.30
N SER A 91 3.52 -4.92 -11.21
CA SER A 91 3.80 -4.10 -12.38
C SER A 91 2.91 -4.60 -13.51
N PRO A 92 1.93 -3.83 -14.00
CA PRO A 92 1.21 -4.21 -15.20
C PRO A 92 2.22 -4.30 -16.36
N HIS A 93 2.14 -5.39 -17.13
CA HIS A 93 2.82 -5.45 -18.42
C HIS A 93 2.11 -4.49 -19.36
N LEU A 94 2.75 -3.37 -19.68
CA LEU A 94 2.34 -2.54 -20.80
C LEU A 94 2.70 -3.31 -22.07
N SER A 95 1.71 -3.94 -22.71
CA SER A 95 1.88 -4.39 -24.09
C SER A 95 2.33 -3.18 -24.92
N PRO A 96 3.36 -3.30 -25.77
CA PRO A 96 3.70 -2.21 -26.67
C PRO A 96 2.46 -1.85 -27.51
N PRO A 97 2.26 -0.56 -27.83
CA PRO A 97 1.16 -0.15 -28.69
C PRO A 97 1.24 -0.94 -30.00
N LEU A 98 0.10 -1.49 -30.44
CA LEU A 98 0.00 -2.13 -31.75
C LEU A 98 0.46 -1.13 -32.82
N PRO A 99 1.35 -1.52 -33.76
CA PRO A 99 1.70 -0.66 -34.87
C PRO A 99 0.42 -0.32 -35.65
N ALA A 100 0.30 0.97 -36.01
CA ALA A 100 -0.82 1.53 -36.76
C ALA A 100 -0.92 0.92 -38.17
#